data_AF-A0A2G8TBA2-F1
#
_entry.id   AF-A0A2G8TBA2-F1
#
_cell.length_a   1.000
_cell.length_b   1.000
_cell.length_c   1.000
_cell.angle_alpha   90.00
_cell.angle_beta   90.00
_cell.angle_gamma   90.00
#
_symmetry.space_group_name_H-M   'P 1'
#
loop_
_entity.id
_entity.type
_entity.pdbx_description
1 polymer ?
#
loop_
_entity_poly.entity_id
_entity_poly.type
_entity_poly.pdbx_seq_one_letter_code
_entity_poly.pdbx_strand_id
1 'polypeptide(L)'
;MQLTGRDNYAEATQQLRRRHADTPDFEVEPESVAGADWCLAVAAAAWAAKGCNALADQDDVRAVTRRINNGDTGLAERIEWTRRACLVWRQD
;
A
#
# COMPACT_ATOMS: atom_id res chain seq x y z
N MET A 1 1.83 3.38 3.32
CA MET A 1 0.83 3.91 2.36
C MET A 1 -0.19 4.69 3.17
N GLN A 2 -0.60 5.89 2.75
CA GLN A 2 -1.63 6.63 3.48
C GLN A 2 -3.01 6.12 3.05
N LEU A 3 -3.64 5.30 3.87
CA LEU A 3 -4.99 4.78 3.59
C LEU A 3 -6.02 5.90 3.76
N THR A 4 -6.98 5.99 2.83
CA THR A 4 -8.07 6.97 2.87
C THR A 4 -9.36 6.34 2.41
N GLY A 5 -10.50 6.80 2.93
CA GLY A 5 -11.83 6.28 2.58
C GLY A 5 -12.25 5.06 3.40
N ARG A 6 -13.51 5.09 3.88
CA ARG A 6 -14.11 4.10 4.79
C ARG A 6 -13.98 2.67 4.28
N ASP A 7 -14.29 2.44 3.00
CA ASP A 7 -14.26 1.11 2.40
C ASP A 7 -12.86 0.49 2.41
N ASN A 8 -11.81 1.31 2.25
CA ASN A 8 -10.44 0.82 2.30
C ASN A 8 -10.05 0.37 3.71
N TYR A 9 -10.55 1.02 4.76
CA TYR A 9 -10.34 0.61 6.15
C TYR A 9 -11.08 -0.70 6.48
N ALA A 10 -12.33 -0.83 6.03
CA ALA A 10 -13.12 -2.04 6.21
C ALA A 10 -12.49 -3.24 5.47
N GLU A 11 -12.03 -3.03 4.23
CA GLU A 11 -11.34 -4.05 3.46
C GLU A 11 -10.02 -4.49 4.12
N ALA A 12 -9.18 -3.53 4.53
CA ALA A 12 -7.93 -3.83 5.23
C ALA A 12 -8.17 -4.64 6.52
N THR A 13 -9.20 -4.27 7.29
CA THR A 13 -9.65 -4.99 8.48
C THR A 13 -9.99 -6.43 8.14
N GLN A 14 -10.85 -6.66 7.14
CA GLN A 14 -11.28 -7.99 6.76
C GLN A 14 -10.10 -8.84 6.25
N GLN A 15 -9.22 -8.27 5.44
CA GLN A 15 -8.08 -9.00 4.88
C GLN A 15 -7.08 -9.41 5.95
N LEU A 16 -6.75 -8.51 6.89
CA LEU A 16 -5.76 -8.75 7.93
C LEU A 16 -6.29 -9.69 9.02
N ARG A 17 -7.59 -9.62 9.38
CA ARG A 17 -8.22 -10.57 10.32
C ARG A 17 -8.12 -12.04 9.88
N ARG A 18 -7.94 -12.32 8.58
CA ARG A 18 -7.70 -13.69 8.09
C ARG A 18 -6.36 -14.27 8.52
N ARG A 19 -5.39 -13.42 8.88
CA ARG A 19 -4.02 -13.79 9.26
C ARG A 19 -3.67 -13.40 10.69
N HIS A 20 -4.30 -12.35 11.21
CA HIS A 20 -4.06 -11.77 12.52
C HIS A 20 -5.42 -11.51 13.19
N ALA A 21 -5.90 -12.47 13.98
CA ALA A 21 -7.25 -12.41 14.55
C ALA A 21 -7.47 -11.19 15.47
N ASP A 22 -6.38 -10.64 16.02
CA ASP A 22 -6.29 -9.46 16.87
C ASP A 22 -6.24 -8.12 16.10
N THR A 23 -6.40 -8.15 14.77
CA THR A 23 -6.46 -6.92 13.96
C THR A 23 -7.59 -6.00 14.45
N PRO A 24 -7.29 -4.74 14.80
CA PRO A 24 -8.28 -3.73 15.17
C PRO A 24 -9.34 -3.54 14.07
N ASP A 25 -10.49 -3.02 14.47
CA ASP A 25 -11.45 -2.56 13.48
C ASP A 25 -11.02 -1.19 12.96
N PHE A 26 -10.33 -1.14 11.82
CA PHE A 26 -9.81 0.14 11.34
C PHE A 26 -10.90 1.09 10.83
N GLU A 27 -12.13 0.62 10.63
CA GLU A 27 -13.26 1.52 10.36
C GLU A 27 -13.69 2.28 11.62
N VAL A 28 -13.59 1.62 12.78
CA VAL A 28 -13.91 2.19 14.10
C VAL A 28 -12.72 2.97 14.66
N GLU A 29 -11.50 2.47 14.44
CA GLU A 29 -10.23 2.98 14.96
C GLU A 29 -9.23 3.25 13.81
N PRO A 30 -9.48 4.25 12.96
CA PRO A 30 -8.65 4.52 11.78
C PRO A 30 -7.22 4.95 12.12
N GLU A 31 -6.97 5.55 13.28
CA GLU A 31 -5.64 5.97 13.74
C GLU A 31 -4.69 4.80 13.96
N SER A 32 -5.22 3.61 14.28
CA SER A 32 -4.45 2.40 14.53
C SER A 32 -3.61 2.00 13.30
N VAL A 33 -4.03 2.38 12.07
CA VAL A 33 -3.27 2.09 10.85
C VAL A 33 -1.95 2.84 10.76
N ALA A 34 -1.76 3.93 11.52
CA ALA A 34 -0.50 4.68 11.56
C ALA A 34 0.46 4.14 12.62
N GLY A 35 -0.02 3.30 13.54
CA GLY A 35 0.78 2.67 14.59
C GLY A 35 1.80 1.67 14.04
N ALA A 36 2.92 1.51 14.76
CA ALA A 36 4.01 0.61 14.36
C ALA A 36 3.54 -0.85 14.18
N ASP A 37 2.54 -1.27 14.94
CA ASP A 37 2.01 -2.63 14.90
C ASP A 37 1.30 -2.95 13.58
N TRP A 38 0.64 -1.95 12.96
CA TRP A 38 -0.25 -2.18 11.82
C TRP A 38 0.15 -1.46 10.54
N CYS A 39 0.99 -0.42 10.60
CA CYS A 39 1.23 0.45 9.45
C CYS A 39 1.81 -0.27 8.22
N LEU A 40 2.72 -1.23 8.42
CA LEU A 40 3.29 -2.02 7.34
C LEU A 40 2.27 -3.03 6.79
N ALA A 41 1.58 -3.75 7.68
CA ALA A 41 0.59 -4.76 7.31
C ALA A 41 -0.57 -4.15 6.52
N VAL A 42 -1.08 -3.00 6.97
CA VAL A 42 -2.14 -2.25 6.29
C VAL A 42 -1.67 -1.74 4.93
N ALA A 43 -0.44 -1.21 4.83
CA ALA A 43 0.10 -0.76 3.55
C ALA A 43 0.24 -1.92 2.55
N ALA A 44 0.70 -3.09 3.00
CA ALA A 44 0.82 -4.28 2.18
C ALA A 44 -0.55 -4.84 1.77
N ALA A 45 -1.53 -4.88 2.67
CA ALA A 45 -2.90 -5.30 2.37
C ALA A 45 -3.55 -4.39 1.31
N ALA A 46 -3.44 -3.06 1.49
CA ALA A 46 -3.98 -2.10 0.52
C ALA A 46 -3.29 -2.21 -0.85
N TRP A 47 -1.97 -2.45 -0.88
CA TRP A 47 -1.23 -2.70 -2.11
C TRP A 47 -1.71 -3.96 -2.84
N ALA A 48 -1.90 -5.06 -2.11
CA ALA A 48 -2.38 -6.33 -2.65
C ALA A 48 -3.84 -6.23 -3.14
N ALA A 49 -4.73 -5.60 -2.36
CA ALA A 49 -6.13 -5.32 -2.72
C ALA A 49 -6.23 -4.55 -4.04
N LYS A 50 -5.31 -3.60 -4.22
CA LYS A 50 -5.17 -2.79 -5.43
C LYS A 50 -4.45 -3.53 -6.56
N GLY A 51 -4.11 -4.81 -6.43
CA GLY A 51 -3.48 -5.59 -7.51
C GLY A 51 -2.16 -4.99 -8.01
N CYS A 52 -1.43 -4.29 -7.14
CA CYS A 52 -0.21 -3.59 -7.54
C CYS A 52 0.97 -4.54 -7.82
N ASN A 53 0.95 -5.77 -7.30
CA ASN A 53 2.03 -6.75 -7.50
C ASN A 53 2.33 -6.98 -8.99
N ALA A 54 1.35 -7.39 -9.78
CA ALA A 54 1.55 -7.69 -11.19
C ALA A 54 2.02 -6.48 -12.02
N LEU A 55 1.62 -5.26 -11.61
CA LEU A 55 2.07 -4.02 -12.25
C LEU A 55 3.52 -3.70 -11.87
N ALA A 56 3.89 -3.93 -10.60
CA ALA A 56 5.25 -3.76 -10.13
C ALA A 56 6.22 -4.79 -10.72
N ASP A 57 5.78 -6.03 -10.93
CA ASP A 57 6.56 -7.07 -11.63
C ASP A 57 6.89 -6.67 -13.08
N GLN A 58 6.12 -5.75 -13.66
CA GLN A 58 6.33 -5.18 -15.00
C GLN A 58 7.09 -3.85 -14.97
N ASP A 59 7.59 -3.41 -13.81
CA ASP A 59 8.18 -2.08 -13.59
C ASP A 59 7.24 -0.90 -13.97
N ASP A 60 5.92 -1.10 -13.99
CA ASP A 60 4.94 -0.07 -14.39
C ASP A 60 4.56 0.87 -13.23
N VAL A 61 5.49 1.75 -12.87
CA VAL A 61 5.31 2.76 -11.82
C VAL A 61 4.11 3.68 -12.09
N ARG A 62 3.79 3.95 -13.37
CA ARG A 62 2.65 4.81 -13.73
C ARG A 62 1.33 4.11 -13.43
N ALA A 63 1.15 2.85 -13.84
CA ALA A 63 -0.06 2.10 -13.54
C ALA A 63 -0.25 1.90 -12.03
N VAL A 64 0.82 1.60 -11.29
CA VAL A 64 0.78 1.55 -9.82
C VAL A 64 0.33 2.88 -9.23
N THR A 65 0.88 4.00 -9.72
CA THR A 65 0.54 5.35 -9.22
C THR A 65 -0.94 5.66 -9.43
N ARG A 66 -1.48 5.35 -10.62
CA ARG A 66 -2.89 5.53 -10.94
C ARG A 66 -3.78 4.67 -10.07
N ARG A 67 -3.39 3.42 -9.81
CA ARG A 67 -4.17 2.50 -8.99
C ARG A 67 -4.26 2.93 -7.53
N ILE A 68 -3.21 3.55 -7.01
CA ILE A 68 -3.16 4.04 -5.63
C ILE A 68 -3.89 5.38 -5.49
N ASN A 69 -3.64 6.34 -6.39
CA ASN A 69 -4.08 7.73 -6.21
C ASN A 69 -5.22 8.17 -7.13
N ASN A 70 -5.73 7.29 -8.00
CA ASN A 70 -6.69 7.63 -9.06
C ASN A 70 -6.21 8.75 -9.99
N GLY A 71 -4.89 8.83 -10.23
CA GLY A 71 -4.27 9.85 -11.08
C GLY A 71 -2.75 9.75 -11.10
N ASP A 72 -2.10 10.72 -11.78
CA ASP A 72 -0.64 10.77 -11.95
C ASP A 72 0.06 11.71 -10.93
N THR A 73 -0.65 12.13 -9.87
CA THR A 73 -0.12 13.02 -8.83
C THR A 73 1.12 12.40 -8.15
N GLY A 74 2.23 13.15 -8.16
CA GLY A 74 3.52 12.70 -7.61
C GLY A 74 4.24 11.64 -8.45
N LEU A 75 3.82 11.39 -9.70
CA LEU A 75 4.41 10.33 -10.54
C LEU A 75 5.92 10.54 -10.76
N ALA A 76 6.37 11.76 -11.02
CA ALA A 76 7.78 12.05 -11.25
C ALA A 76 8.65 11.67 -10.04
N GLU A 77 8.19 12.02 -8.84
CA GLU A 77 8.88 11.69 -7.58
C GLU A 77 8.86 10.18 -7.33
N ARG A 78 7.75 9.49 -7.63
CA ARG A 78 7.64 8.03 -7.49
C ARG A 78 8.58 7.29 -8.44
N ILE A 79 8.75 7.76 -9.67
CA ILE A 79 9.72 7.22 -10.62
C ILE A 79 11.13 7.37 -10.07
N GLU A 80 11.48 8.57 -9.58
CA GLU A 80 12.80 8.83 -9.03
C GLU A 80 13.11 7.96 -7.80
N TRP A 81 12.17 7.86 -6.85
CA TRP A 81 12.36 7.01 -5.67
C TRP A 81 12.43 5.52 -6.02
N THR A 82 11.64 5.05 -6.98
CA THR A 82 11.71 3.65 -7.45
C THR A 82 13.09 3.37 -8.06
N ARG A 83 13.59 4.27 -8.92
CA ARG A 83 14.94 4.17 -9.49
C ARG A 83 16.01 4.11 -8.40
N ARG A 84 15.94 4.99 -7.40
CA ARG A 84 16.89 5.02 -6.28
C ARG A 84 16.84 3.75 -5.44
N ALA A 85 15.65 3.22 -5.17
CA ALA A 85 15.48 1.96 -4.45
C ALA A 85 16.06 0.77 -5.22
N CYS A 86 15.79 0.69 -6.53
CA CYS A 86 16.36 -0.34 -7.40
C CYS A 86 17.89 -0.31 -7.41
N LEU A 87 18.53 0.87 -7.35
CA LEU A 87 19.99 0.98 -7.26
C LEU A 87 20.56 0.41 -5.95
N VAL A 88 19.80 0.44 -4.85
CA VAL A 88 20.22 -0.13 -3.57
C VAL A 88 20.08 -1.66 -3.58
N TRP A 89 19.02 -2.17 -4.21
CA TRP A 89 18.65 -3.59 -4.15
C TRP A 89 19.25 -4.44 -5.28
N ARG A 90 19.65 -3.82 -6.39
CA ARG A 90 20.38 -4.48 -7.49
C ARG A 90 21.89 -4.52 -7.27
N GLN A 91 22.34 -4.76 -6.03
CA GLN A 91 23.74 -5.19 -5.84
C GLN A 91 23.82 -6.67 -6.23
N ASP A 92 24.74 -6.98 -7.13
CA ASP A 92 24.86 -8.23 -7.91
C ASP A 92 24.73 -9.54 -7.10
#